data_AF-A0A4E0Q2H3-F1
#
_entry.id   AF-A0A4E0Q2H3-F1
#
_cell.length_a   1.000
_cell.length_b   1.000
_cell.length_c   1.000
_cell.angle_alpha   90.00
_cell.angle_beta   90.00
_cell.angle_gamma   90.00
#
_symmetry.space_group_name_H-M   'P 1'
#
loop_
_entity.id
_entity.type
_entity.pdbx_description
1 polymer ?
#
loop_
_entity_poly.entity_id
_entity_poly.type
_entity_poly.pdbx_seq_one_letter_code
_entity_poly.pdbx_strand_id
1 'polypeptide(L)'
;MSDDARNGPAVDITTYGKQELLEKVIGKHKRLLDEYASELAEIEIKVNSLNSAISSSKQRKEEMNSKIDILTEKRQLFYHQAEKQLDDLKALSENDPAFLRGLNEISERISKAKTSLPPEEEKKLVDSILEGLSSLAADGSGRDTLDSIKARVNDAVASRMELSSIKNSDEDFDKEKIDSENALNELNPRHKWLENRTSSHKEALMYWTKVSSEQEDEVRS
;
A
#
# COMPACT_ATOMS: atom_id res chain seq x y z
N MET A 1 46.14 -3.00 65.75
CA MET A 1 46.07 -2.13 64.57
C MET A 1 46.85 -2.84 63.48
N SER A 2 46.14 -3.47 62.56
CA SER A 2 46.72 -4.18 61.41
C SER A 2 46.04 -3.60 60.18
N ASP A 3 46.79 -2.80 59.43
CA ASP A 3 46.42 -2.33 58.11
C ASP A 3 46.66 -3.48 57.12
N ASP A 4 45.57 -3.98 56.55
CA ASP A 4 45.57 -5.04 55.55
C ASP A 4 45.29 -4.36 54.18
N ALA A 5 46.37 -3.98 53.49
CA ALA A 5 46.30 -3.41 52.16
C ALA A 5 46.03 -4.53 51.13
N ARG A 6 44.77 -4.58 50.67
CA ARG A 6 44.31 -5.52 49.62
C ARG A 6 45.04 -5.28 48.30
N ASN A 7 45.86 -6.25 47.92
CA ASN A 7 46.40 -6.44 46.56
C ASN A 7 45.24 -6.78 45.61
N GLY A 8 44.90 -5.86 44.70
CA GLY A 8 44.02 -6.15 43.56
C GLY A 8 44.76 -6.98 42.49
N PRO A 9 44.04 -7.70 41.61
CA PRO A 9 44.66 -8.55 40.60
C PRO A 9 45.45 -7.68 39.60
N ALA A 10 46.73 -8.01 39.41
CA ALA A 10 47.60 -7.36 38.45
C ALA A 10 47.01 -7.53 37.04
N VAL A 11 46.64 -6.42 36.40
CA VAL A 11 46.30 -6.39 34.99
C VAL A 11 47.59 -6.66 34.22
N ASP A 12 47.64 -7.77 33.49
CA ASP A 12 48.80 -8.14 32.67
C ASP A 12 48.90 -7.19 31.48
N ILE A 13 49.82 -6.22 31.54
CA ILE A 13 50.04 -5.22 30.48
C ILE A 13 51.06 -5.78 29.50
N THR A 14 50.57 -6.30 28.38
CA THR A 14 51.42 -6.70 27.25
C THR A 14 51.89 -5.46 26.50
N THR A 15 53.21 -5.23 26.44
CA THR A 15 53.82 -4.14 25.66
C THR A 15 54.29 -4.66 24.30
N TYR A 16 53.99 -3.90 23.25
CA TYR A 16 54.32 -4.25 21.87
C TYR A 16 55.39 -3.33 21.31
N GLY A 17 56.18 -3.86 20.37
CA GLY A 17 57.06 -3.03 19.53
C GLY A 17 56.24 -2.08 18.66
N LYS A 18 56.82 -0.93 18.30
CA LYS A 18 56.12 0.14 17.55
C LYS A 18 55.48 -0.37 16.23
N GLN A 19 56.20 -1.22 15.48
CA GLN A 19 55.70 -1.82 14.24
C GLN A 19 54.54 -2.79 14.49
N GLU A 20 54.68 -3.68 15.48
CA GLU A 20 53.61 -4.62 15.84
C GLU A 20 52.36 -3.90 16.33
N LEU A 21 52.51 -2.78 17.04
CA LEU A 21 51.40 -1.93 17.46
C LEU A 21 50.68 -1.31 16.25
N LEU A 22 51.41 -0.80 15.26
CA LEU A 22 50.83 -0.26 14.03
C LEU A 22 50.06 -1.31 13.24
N GLU A 23 50.62 -2.51 13.07
CA GLU A 23 49.95 -3.62 12.40
C GLU A 23 48.65 -4.01 13.11
N LYS A 24 48.66 -4.09 14.45
CA LYS A 24 47.46 -4.37 15.25
C LYS A 24 46.40 -3.26 15.12
N VAL A 25 46.81 -1.99 15.10
CA VAL A 25 45.89 -0.86 14.91
C VAL A 25 45.26 -0.88 13.52
N ILE A 26 46.06 -1.05 12.47
CA ILE A 26 45.59 -1.17 11.08
C ILE A 26 44.64 -2.37 10.95
N GLY A 27 45.00 -3.52 11.50
CA GLY A 27 44.17 -4.73 11.51
C GLY A 27 42.83 -4.51 12.21
N LYS A 28 42.82 -3.79 13.34
CA LYS A 28 41.58 -3.41 14.04
C LYS A 28 40.68 -2.52 13.19
N HIS A 29 41.25 -1.51 12.50
CA HIS A 29 40.47 -0.63 11.63
C HIS A 29 39.87 -1.40 10.44
N LYS A 30 40.62 -2.30 9.80
CA LYS A 30 40.12 -3.17 8.72
C LYS A 30 38.97 -4.05 9.18
N ARG A 31 39.14 -4.76 10.29
CA ARG A 31 38.09 -5.63 10.86
C ARG A 31 36.80 -4.86 11.15
N LEU A 32 36.90 -3.69 11.78
CA LEU A 32 35.72 -2.86 12.08
C LEU A 32 35.03 -2.36 10.81
N LEU A 33 35.79 -2.04 9.76
CA LEU A 33 35.21 -1.66 8.47
C LEU A 33 34.45 -2.80 7.82
N ASP A 34 34.97 -4.02 7.87
CA ASP A 34 34.30 -5.21 7.33
C ASP A 34 33.00 -5.50 8.10
N GLU A 35 33.05 -5.43 9.44
CA GLU A 35 31.87 -5.59 10.32
C GLU A 35 30.79 -4.54 10.01
N TYR A 36 31.15 -3.27 9.94
CA TYR A 36 30.20 -2.20 9.64
C TYR A 36 29.66 -2.26 8.20
N ALA A 37 30.48 -2.66 7.23
CA ALA A 37 30.04 -2.82 5.85
C ALA A 37 28.99 -3.92 5.70
N SER A 38 29.19 -5.05 6.39
CA SER A 38 28.21 -6.15 6.41
C SER A 38 26.88 -5.70 7.02
N GLU A 39 26.93 -5.02 8.17
CA GLU A 39 25.72 -4.53 8.83
C GLU A 39 24.99 -3.46 8.02
N LEU A 40 25.73 -2.55 7.40
CA LEU A 40 25.15 -1.51 6.55
C LEU A 40 24.43 -2.12 5.34
N ALA A 41 25.02 -3.13 4.70
CA ALA A 41 24.37 -3.85 3.61
C ALA A 41 23.05 -4.51 4.05
N GLU A 42 23.01 -5.12 5.24
CA GLU A 42 21.77 -5.70 5.78
C GLU A 42 20.68 -4.63 6.03
N ILE A 43 21.07 -3.47 6.55
CA ILE A 43 20.14 -2.37 6.77
C ILE A 43 19.65 -1.80 5.44
N GLU A 44 20.51 -1.64 4.44
CA GLU A 44 20.12 -1.17 3.10
C GLU A 44 19.10 -2.10 2.45
N ILE A 45 19.27 -3.43 2.56
CA ILE A 45 18.28 -4.41 2.09
C ILE A 45 16.93 -4.19 2.78
N LYS A 46 16.92 -4.01 4.11
CA LYS A 46 15.69 -3.76 4.88
C LYS A 46 15.04 -2.43 4.50
N VAL A 47 15.82 -1.36 4.37
CA VAL A 47 15.37 -0.03 3.94
C VAL A 47 14.72 -0.11 2.56
N ASN A 48 15.36 -0.79 1.61
CA ASN A 48 14.81 -0.98 0.26
C ASN A 48 13.49 -1.76 0.30
N SER A 49 13.43 -2.85 1.08
CA SER A 49 12.20 -3.63 1.24
C SER A 49 11.06 -2.81 1.84
N LEU A 50 11.33 -1.99 2.87
CA LEU A 50 10.34 -1.12 3.50
C LEU A 50 9.86 -0.02 2.54
N ASN A 51 10.76 0.60 1.79
CA ASN A 51 10.40 1.58 0.77
C ASN A 51 9.52 0.96 -0.33
N SER A 52 9.83 -0.26 -0.77
CA SER A 52 8.99 -1.01 -1.71
C SER A 52 7.60 -1.32 -1.13
N ALA A 53 7.52 -1.70 0.14
CA ALA A 53 6.23 -1.93 0.82
C ALA A 53 5.39 -0.65 0.91
N ILE A 54 6.01 0.49 1.29
CA ILE A 54 5.35 1.80 1.31
C ILE A 54 4.83 2.19 -0.08
N SER A 55 5.64 2.00 -1.12
CA SER A 55 5.23 2.31 -2.50
C SER A 55 4.10 1.40 -2.96
N SER A 56 4.18 0.11 -2.67
CA SER A 56 3.16 -0.88 -3.05
C SER A 56 1.83 -0.61 -2.33
N SER A 57 1.86 -0.29 -1.04
CA SER A 57 0.65 0.07 -0.29
C SER A 57 -0.01 1.33 -0.90
N LYS A 58 0.75 2.38 -1.20
CA LYS A 58 0.24 3.58 -1.87
C LYS A 58 -0.39 3.27 -3.22
N GLN A 59 0.27 2.45 -4.04
CA GLN A 59 -0.24 2.07 -5.35
C GLN A 59 -1.55 1.27 -5.23
N ARG A 60 -1.60 0.26 -4.35
CA ARG A 60 -2.82 -0.53 -4.13
C ARG A 60 -3.98 0.32 -3.63
N LYS A 61 -3.71 1.31 -2.77
CA LYS A 61 -4.72 2.28 -2.32
C LYS A 61 -5.26 3.11 -3.49
N GLU A 62 -4.38 3.63 -4.35
CA GLU A 62 -4.79 4.40 -5.53
C GLU A 62 -5.61 3.57 -6.51
N GLU A 63 -5.18 2.34 -6.80
CA GLU A 63 -5.92 1.39 -7.64
C GLU A 63 -7.31 1.09 -7.07
N MET A 64 -7.41 0.95 -5.74
CA MET A 64 -8.69 0.74 -5.06
C MET A 64 -9.60 1.96 -5.15
N ASN A 65 -9.07 3.16 -4.92
CA ASN A 65 -9.84 4.40 -5.05
C ASN A 65 -10.35 4.58 -6.48
N SER A 66 -9.50 4.37 -7.48
CA SER A 66 -9.89 4.40 -8.89
C SER A 66 -11.00 3.38 -9.19
N LYS A 67 -10.91 2.18 -8.63
CA LYS A 67 -11.96 1.16 -8.76
C LYS A 67 -13.29 1.60 -8.13
N ILE A 68 -13.24 2.25 -6.96
CA ILE A 68 -14.44 2.80 -6.29
C ILE A 68 -15.10 3.87 -7.17
N ASP A 69 -14.32 4.79 -7.73
CA ASP A 69 -14.83 5.85 -8.60
C ASP A 69 -15.48 5.26 -9.86
N ILE A 70 -14.79 4.33 -10.54
CA ILE A 70 -15.30 3.65 -11.74
C ILE A 70 -16.61 2.93 -11.45
N LEU A 71 -16.71 2.17 -10.36
CA LEU A 71 -17.92 1.43 -10.04
C LEU A 71 -19.08 2.37 -9.64
N THR A 72 -18.77 3.49 -8.98
CA THR A 72 -19.75 4.51 -8.62
C THR A 72 -20.33 5.17 -9.88
N GLU A 73 -19.48 5.55 -10.83
CA GLU A 73 -19.88 6.10 -12.12
C GLU A 73 -20.68 5.09 -12.94
N LYS A 74 -20.21 3.83 -13.02
CA LYS A 74 -20.91 2.75 -13.72
C LYS A 74 -22.32 2.55 -13.19
N ARG A 75 -22.49 2.48 -11.87
CA ARG A 75 -23.81 2.36 -11.23
C ARG A 75 -24.74 3.48 -11.68
N GLN A 76 -24.27 4.73 -11.63
CA GLN A 76 -25.08 5.89 -12.05
C GLN A 76 -25.41 5.87 -13.54
N LEU A 77 -24.44 5.51 -14.38
CA LEU A 77 -24.60 5.40 -15.82
C LEU A 77 -25.65 4.35 -16.18
N PHE A 78 -25.61 3.17 -15.56
CA PHE A 78 -26.57 2.10 -15.83
C PHE A 78 -27.99 2.46 -15.42
N TYR A 79 -28.19 3.11 -14.26
CA TYR A 79 -29.51 3.63 -13.90
C TYR A 79 -30.00 4.71 -14.88
N HIS A 80 -29.12 5.63 -15.30
CA HIS A 80 -29.49 6.64 -16.28
C HIS A 80 -29.87 6.03 -17.64
N GLN A 81 -29.16 5.00 -18.10
CA GLN A 81 -29.49 4.27 -19.32
C GLN A 81 -30.85 3.57 -19.19
N ALA A 82 -31.12 2.93 -18.05
CA ALA A 82 -32.42 2.31 -17.77
C ALA A 82 -33.57 3.33 -17.78
N GLU A 83 -33.39 4.50 -17.13
CA GLU A 83 -34.37 5.61 -17.16
C GLU A 83 -34.65 6.08 -18.58
N LYS A 84 -33.60 6.35 -19.36
CA LYS A 84 -33.73 6.80 -20.74
C LYS A 84 -34.48 5.80 -21.62
N GLN A 85 -34.10 4.51 -21.55
CA GLN A 85 -34.76 3.45 -22.31
C GLN A 85 -36.24 3.29 -21.93
N LEU A 86 -36.55 3.47 -20.65
CA LEU A 86 -37.92 3.45 -20.16
C LEU A 86 -38.74 4.64 -20.68
N ASP A 87 -38.16 5.84 -20.72
CA ASP A 87 -38.81 7.03 -21.28
C ASP A 87 -39.02 6.92 -22.80
N ASP A 88 -38.04 6.40 -23.53
CA ASP A 88 -38.17 6.09 -24.95
C ASP A 88 -39.31 5.08 -25.19
N LEU A 89 -39.42 4.05 -24.33
CA LEU A 89 -40.49 3.05 -24.41
C LEU A 89 -41.87 3.64 -24.09
N LYS A 90 -41.97 4.56 -23.12
CA LYS A 90 -43.23 5.28 -22.82
C LYS A 90 -43.69 6.10 -24.04
N ALA A 91 -42.78 6.81 -24.69
CA ALA A 91 -43.10 7.63 -25.88
C ALA A 91 -43.59 6.79 -27.07
N LEU A 92 -43.17 5.52 -27.16
CA LEU A 92 -43.65 4.60 -28.21
C LEU A 92 -44.98 3.93 -27.85
N SER A 93 -45.38 3.94 -26.57
CA SER A 93 -46.50 3.16 -26.04
C SER A 93 -47.71 4.01 -25.64
N GLU A 94 -47.84 5.22 -26.21
CA GLU A 94 -48.85 6.24 -25.84
C GLU A 94 -50.31 5.74 -25.88
N ASN A 95 -50.59 4.63 -26.57
CA ASN A 95 -51.94 4.10 -26.78
C ASN A 95 -52.37 3.00 -25.79
N ASP A 96 -51.52 2.58 -24.85
CA ASP A 96 -51.88 1.59 -23.81
C ASP A 96 -51.74 2.19 -22.39
N PRO A 97 -52.84 2.71 -21.80
CA PRO A 97 -52.83 3.30 -20.47
C PRO A 97 -52.40 2.34 -19.35
N ALA A 98 -52.67 1.03 -19.49
CA ALA A 98 -52.33 0.05 -18.47
C ALA A 98 -50.82 -0.25 -18.49
N PHE A 99 -50.25 -0.38 -19.67
CA PHE A 99 -48.81 -0.54 -19.87
C PHE A 99 -48.04 0.71 -19.41
N LEU A 100 -48.50 1.91 -19.78
CA LEU A 100 -47.91 3.18 -19.34
C LEU A 100 -47.91 3.34 -17.82
N ARG A 101 -48.99 2.94 -17.13
CA ARG A 101 -49.04 2.95 -15.67
C ARG A 101 -47.95 2.06 -15.07
N GLY A 102 -47.79 0.84 -15.58
CA GLY A 102 -46.73 -0.07 -15.12
C GLY A 102 -45.33 0.48 -15.38
N LEU A 103 -45.10 1.12 -16.53
CA LEU A 103 -43.82 1.80 -16.80
C LEU A 103 -43.57 2.96 -15.84
N ASN A 104 -44.58 3.76 -15.49
CA ASN A 104 -44.42 4.86 -14.52
C ASN A 104 -44.07 4.33 -13.12
N GLU A 105 -44.74 3.27 -12.65
CA GLU A 105 -44.41 2.64 -11.37
C GLU A 105 -42.97 2.12 -11.34
N ILE A 106 -42.50 1.53 -12.44
CA ILE A 106 -41.10 1.08 -12.58
C ILE A 106 -40.13 2.27 -12.61
N SER A 107 -40.50 3.36 -13.30
CA SER A 107 -39.73 4.60 -13.36
C SER A 107 -39.44 5.15 -11.97
N GLU A 108 -40.47 5.26 -11.13
CA GLU A 108 -40.34 5.76 -9.75
C GLU A 108 -39.41 4.87 -8.92
N ARG A 109 -39.53 3.54 -9.09
CA ARG A 109 -38.67 2.57 -8.41
C ARG A 109 -37.22 2.68 -8.87
N ILE A 110 -36.96 2.85 -10.16
CA ILE A 110 -35.60 3.05 -10.70
C ILE A 110 -35.00 4.33 -10.14
N SER A 111 -35.74 5.45 -10.17
CA SER A 111 -35.26 6.72 -9.61
C SER A 111 -34.99 6.62 -8.11
N LYS A 112 -35.79 5.84 -7.37
CA LYS A 112 -35.53 5.52 -5.97
C LYS A 112 -34.29 4.64 -5.80
N ALA A 113 -34.09 3.61 -6.62
CA ALA A 113 -32.93 2.71 -6.56
C ALA A 113 -31.62 3.45 -6.85
N LYS A 114 -31.65 4.45 -7.74
CA LYS A 114 -30.52 5.32 -8.08
C LYS A 114 -30.02 6.15 -6.90
N THR A 115 -30.88 6.46 -5.93
CA THR A 115 -30.48 7.18 -4.70
C THR A 115 -29.48 6.39 -3.87
N SER A 116 -28.87 7.03 -2.88
CA SER A 116 -27.93 6.36 -1.98
C SER A 116 -28.69 5.47 -0.99
N LEU A 117 -28.89 4.20 -1.36
CA LEU A 117 -29.50 3.17 -0.53
C LEU A 117 -28.44 2.19 0.01
N PRO A 118 -28.70 1.56 1.17
CA PRO A 118 -27.95 0.37 1.58
C PRO A 118 -28.01 -0.71 0.50
N PRO A 119 -26.92 -1.48 0.27
CA PRO A 119 -26.86 -2.50 -0.79
C PRO A 119 -28.03 -3.50 -0.75
N GLU A 120 -28.41 -3.93 0.45
CA GLU A 120 -29.49 -4.90 0.67
C GLU A 120 -30.86 -4.32 0.34
N GLU A 121 -31.07 -3.03 0.62
CA GLU A 121 -32.32 -2.32 0.29
C GLU A 121 -32.41 -2.04 -1.20
N GLU A 122 -31.30 -1.63 -1.82
CA GLU A 122 -31.20 -1.44 -3.26
C GLU A 122 -31.50 -2.76 -4.00
N LYS A 123 -30.93 -3.88 -3.55
CA LYS A 123 -31.19 -5.19 -4.14
C LYS A 123 -32.66 -5.57 -4.09
N LYS A 124 -33.33 -5.41 -2.94
CA LYS A 124 -34.78 -5.69 -2.83
C LYS A 124 -35.61 -4.84 -3.78
N LEU A 125 -35.23 -3.57 -3.95
CA LEU A 125 -35.92 -2.66 -4.86
C LEU A 125 -35.70 -3.08 -6.33
N VAL A 126 -34.47 -3.50 -6.67
CA VAL A 126 -34.12 -4.05 -7.98
C VAL A 126 -34.88 -5.33 -8.28
N ASP A 127 -34.97 -6.27 -7.34
CA ASP A 127 -35.75 -7.51 -7.52
C ASP A 127 -37.21 -7.17 -7.87
N SER A 128 -37.80 -6.18 -7.19
CA SER A 128 -39.16 -5.71 -7.47
C SER A 128 -39.30 -4.96 -8.81
N ILE A 129 -38.23 -4.30 -9.29
CA ILE A 129 -38.19 -3.70 -10.63
C ILE A 129 -38.18 -4.81 -11.70
N LEU A 130 -37.36 -5.84 -11.51
CA LEU A 130 -37.23 -6.97 -12.45
C LEU A 130 -38.53 -7.78 -12.54
N GLU A 131 -39.22 -7.99 -11.43
CA GLU A 131 -40.56 -8.59 -11.40
C GLU A 131 -41.58 -7.74 -12.15
N GLY A 132 -41.57 -6.42 -11.93
CA GLY A 132 -42.43 -5.47 -12.64
C GLY A 132 -42.20 -5.50 -14.15
N LEU A 133 -40.93 -5.41 -14.58
CA LEU A 133 -40.54 -5.48 -16.00
C LEU A 133 -40.90 -6.82 -16.65
N SER A 134 -40.89 -7.92 -15.89
CA SER A 134 -41.25 -9.25 -16.40
C SER A 134 -42.77 -9.47 -16.49
N SER A 135 -43.54 -8.71 -15.70
CA SER A 135 -45.01 -8.76 -15.70
C SER A 135 -45.65 -7.90 -16.78
N LEU A 136 -44.88 -7.00 -17.40
CA LEU A 136 -45.33 -6.18 -18.52
C LEU A 136 -45.44 -7.01 -19.80
N ALA A 137 -46.62 -6.98 -20.43
CA ALA A 137 -46.83 -7.58 -21.73
C ALA A 137 -46.38 -6.61 -22.83
N ALA A 138 -45.25 -6.89 -23.47
CA ALA A 138 -44.75 -6.16 -24.63
C ALA A 138 -44.53 -7.12 -25.81
N ASP A 139 -44.75 -6.64 -27.03
CA ASP A 139 -44.49 -7.36 -28.27
C ASP A 139 -43.21 -6.86 -28.96
N GLY A 140 -42.63 -7.73 -29.81
CA GLY A 140 -41.48 -7.40 -30.67
C GLY A 140 -40.39 -6.53 -30.01
N SER A 141 -40.18 -5.34 -30.56
CA SER A 141 -39.17 -4.37 -30.11
C SER A 141 -39.38 -3.83 -28.70
N GLY A 142 -40.61 -3.85 -28.18
CA GLY A 142 -40.89 -3.46 -26.80
C GLY A 142 -40.32 -4.48 -25.81
N ARG A 143 -40.34 -5.77 -26.16
CA ARG A 143 -39.76 -6.83 -25.35
C ARG A 143 -38.24 -6.75 -25.27
N ASP A 144 -37.58 -6.50 -26.41
CA ASP A 144 -36.13 -6.30 -26.46
C ASP A 144 -35.69 -5.09 -25.60
N THR A 145 -36.49 -4.01 -25.64
CA THR A 145 -36.25 -2.82 -24.80
C THR A 145 -36.41 -3.14 -23.31
N LEU A 146 -37.46 -3.87 -22.91
CA LEU A 146 -37.64 -4.30 -21.53
C LEU A 146 -36.49 -5.18 -21.03
N ASP A 147 -36.01 -6.12 -21.86
CA ASP A 147 -34.90 -7.00 -21.49
C ASP A 147 -33.57 -6.22 -21.40
N SER A 148 -33.36 -5.21 -22.26
CA SER A 148 -32.24 -4.28 -22.11
C SER A 148 -32.34 -3.48 -20.80
N ILE A 149 -33.51 -2.97 -20.43
CA ILE A 149 -33.70 -2.24 -19.16
C ILE A 149 -33.38 -3.16 -17.98
N LYS A 150 -33.85 -4.41 -17.98
CA LYS A 150 -33.51 -5.42 -16.94
C LYS A 150 -32.01 -5.63 -16.85
N ALA A 151 -31.32 -5.74 -17.98
CA ALA A 151 -29.87 -5.89 -18.01
C ALA A 151 -29.17 -4.69 -17.35
N ARG A 152 -29.57 -3.45 -17.67
CA ARG A 152 -29.00 -2.24 -17.07
C ARG A 152 -29.24 -2.13 -15.57
N VAL A 153 -30.44 -2.46 -15.11
CA VAL A 153 -30.73 -2.46 -13.67
C VAL A 153 -29.90 -3.53 -12.94
N ASN A 154 -29.70 -4.70 -13.55
CA ASN A 154 -28.82 -5.74 -13.01
C ASN A 154 -27.33 -5.31 -13.01
N ASP A 155 -26.85 -4.67 -14.07
CA ASP A 155 -25.48 -4.14 -14.14
C ASP A 155 -25.23 -3.08 -13.05
N ALA A 156 -26.24 -2.25 -12.75
CA ALA A 156 -26.19 -1.25 -11.70
C ALA A 156 -26.06 -1.88 -10.30
N VAL A 157 -26.89 -2.90 -9.99
CA VAL A 157 -26.82 -3.58 -8.69
C VAL A 157 -25.55 -4.41 -8.56
N ALA A 158 -25.06 -5.03 -9.64
CA ALA A 158 -23.78 -5.75 -9.63
C ALA A 158 -22.62 -4.81 -9.27
N SER A 159 -22.58 -3.61 -9.87
CA SER A 159 -21.59 -2.57 -9.55
C SER A 159 -21.68 -2.15 -8.08
N ARG A 160 -22.90 -2.03 -7.53
CA ARG A 160 -23.13 -1.73 -6.11
C ARG A 160 -22.63 -2.84 -5.18
N MET A 161 -22.90 -4.10 -5.51
CA MET A 161 -22.46 -5.24 -4.70
C MET A 161 -20.94 -5.34 -4.70
N GLU A 162 -20.30 -5.11 -5.84
CA GLU A 162 -18.84 -5.04 -5.92
C GLU A 162 -18.28 -3.90 -5.04
N LEU A 163 -18.86 -2.70 -5.11
CA LEU A 163 -18.50 -1.60 -4.19
C LEU A 163 -18.63 -1.98 -2.72
N SER A 164 -19.69 -2.69 -2.35
CA SER A 164 -19.91 -3.10 -0.97
C SER A 164 -18.86 -4.10 -0.46
N SER A 165 -18.27 -4.89 -1.36
CA SER A 165 -17.22 -5.86 -1.05
C SER A 165 -15.84 -5.22 -0.83
N ILE A 166 -15.64 -3.99 -1.29
CA ILE A 166 -14.39 -3.22 -1.14
C ILE A 166 -14.28 -2.60 0.25
N LYS A 167 -15.40 -2.46 0.98
CA LYS A 167 -15.42 -1.87 2.32
C LYS A 167 -14.53 -2.70 3.25
N ASN A 168 -13.51 -2.04 3.82
CA ASN A 168 -12.49 -2.50 4.80
C ASN A 168 -11.04 -2.56 4.30
N SER A 169 -10.74 -2.31 3.01
CA SER A 169 -9.34 -2.33 2.54
C SER A 169 -8.52 -1.08 2.88
N ASP A 170 -9.16 0.08 3.09
CA ASP A 170 -8.45 1.35 3.28
C ASP A 170 -7.65 1.41 4.60
N GLU A 171 -8.22 0.88 5.68
CA GLU A 171 -7.54 0.84 6.98
C GLU A 171 -6.31 -0.06 6.94
N ASP A 172 -6.34 -1.14 6.14
CA ASP A 172 -5.24 -2.07 5.98
C ASP A 172 -4.05 -1.42 5.23
N PHE A 173 -4.32 -0.66 4.16
CA PHE A 173 -3.26 0.01 3.40
C PHE A 173 -2.55 1.09 4.23
N ASP A 174 -3.33 1.92 4.93
CA ASP A 174 -2.77 3.00 5.75
C ASP A 174 -1.97 2.42 6.92
N LYS A 175 -2.46 1.35 7.54
CA LYS A 175 -1.71 0.65 8.59
C LYS A 175 -0.40 0.07 8.09
N GLU A 176 -0.41 -0.68 6.98
CA GLU A 176 0.81 -1.26 6.40
C GLU A 176 1.87 -0.19 6.08
N LYS A 177 1.41 0.95 5.56
CA LYS A 177 2.27 2.10 5.28
C LYS A 177 2.87 2.67 6.58
N ILE A 178 2.04 2.94 7.59
CA ILE A 178 2.48 3.51 8.87
C ILE A 178 3.46 2.57 9.58
N ASP A 179 3.16 1.27 9.61
CA ASP A 179 4.02 0.27 10.23
C ASP A 179 5.39 0.21 9.52
N SER A 180 5.39 0.30 8.19
CA SER A 180 6.63 0.35 7.40
C SER A 180 7.42 1.64 7.61
N GLU A 181 6.75 2.79 7.69
CA GLU A 181 7.36 4.10 7.98
C GLU A 181 7.97 4.13 9.38
N ASN A 182 7.30 3.55 10.37
CA ASN A 182 7.80 3.41 11.74
C ASN A 182 9.07 2.54 11.78
N ALA A 183 9.05 1.37 11.14
CA ALA A 183 10.22 0.51 11.05
C ALA A 183 11.41 1.20 10.35
N LEU A 184 11.14 2.02 9.33
CA LEU A 184 12.18 2.80 8.66
C LEU A 184 12.79 3.85 9.60
N ASN A 185 11.96 4.52 10.39
CA ASN A 185 12.40 5.51 11.38
C ASN A 185 13.24 4.88 12.50
N GLU A 186 12.99 3.62 12.86
CA GLU A 186 13.81 2.87 13.83
C GLU A 186 15.19 2.48 13.28
N LEU A 187 15.29 2.20 11.97
CA LEU A 187 16.56 1.83 11.33
C LEU A 187 17.46 3.04 11.06
N ASN A 188 16.87 4.22 10.80
CA ASN A 188 17.57 5.41 10.34
C ASN A 188 18.71 5.88 11.29
N PRO A 189 18.54 5.90 12.63
CA PRO A 189 19.62 6.24 13.55
C PRO A 189 20.81 5.29 13.45
N ARG A 190 20.58 3.98 13.30
CA ARG A 190 21.64 2.97 13.20
C ARG A 190 22.37 3.09 11.87
N HIS A 191 21.62 3.27 10.78
CA HIS A 191 22.17 3.52 9.45
C HIS A 191 23.14 4.72 9.47
N LYS A 192 22.67 5.88 9.95
CA LYS A 192 23.48 7.10 10.05
C LYS A 192 24.71 6.94 10.95
N TRP A 193 24.57 6.18 12.03
CA TRP A 193 25.72 5.87 12.91
C TRP A 193 26.78 5.05 12.18
N LEU A 194 26.37 4.03 11.42
CA LEU A 194 27.26 3.17 10.65
C LEU A 194 27.98 3.92 9.53
N GLU A 195 27.28 4.81 8.80
CA GLU A 195 27.88 5.67 7.79
C GLU A 195 29.00 6.54 8.38
N ASN A 196 28.69 7.25 9.48
CA ASN A 196 29.64 8.11 10.17
C ASN A 196 30.85 7.33 10.70
N ARG A 197 30.62 6.14 11.28
CA ARG A 197 31.71 5.30 11.77
C ARG A 197 32.53 4.68 10.67
N THR A 198 31.92 4.25 9.58
CA THR A 198 32.63 3.76 8.41
C THR A 198 33.55 4.86 7.84
N SER A 199 33.06 6.10 7.71
CA SER A 199 33.91 7.23 7.26
C SER A 199 35.09 7.47 8.21
N SER A 200 34.82 7.56 9.52
CA SER A 200 35.86 7.78 10.54
C SER A 200 36.91 6.67 10.56
N HIS A 201 36.51 5.41 10.40
CA HIS A 201 37.45 4.29 10.36
C HIS A 201 38.26 4.25 9.05
N LYS A 202 37.68 4.67 7.91
CA LYS A 202 38.42 4.83 6.65
C LYS A 202 39.50 5.91 6.76
N GLU A 203 39.16 7.06 7.32
CA GLU A 203 40.12 8.15 7.57
C GLU A 203 41.26 7.72 8.48
N ALA A 204 40.94 7.07 9.59
CA ALA A 204 41.95 6.55 10.51
C ALA A 204 42.81 5.46 9.86
N LEU A 205 42.23 4.56 9.07
CA LEU A 205 42.98 3.54 8.34
C LEU A 205 43.96 4.16 7.35
N MET A 206 43.55 5.19 6.59
CA MET A 206 44.44 5.93 5.70
C MET A 206 45.60 6.57 6.45
N TYR A 207 45.32 7.21 7.59
CA TYR A 207 46.34 7.81 8.44
C TYR A 207 47.35 6.79 8.95
N TRP A 208 46.88 5.70 9.58
CA TRP A 208 47.77 4.70 10.17
C TRP A 208 48.57 3.92 9.12
N THR A 209 47.99 3.68 7.95
CA THR A 209 48.71 3.06 6.82
C THR A 209 49.85 3.95 6.35
N LYS A 210 49.61 5.27 6.24
CA LYS A 210 50.65 6.25 5.89
C LYS A 210 51.78 6.31 6.93
N VAL A 211 51.44 6.35 8.21
CA VAL A 211 52.42 6.34 9.30
C VAL A 211 53.27 5.06 9.28
N SER A 212 52.65 3.91 8.97
CA SER A 212 53.36 2.63 8.87
C SER A 212 54.33 2.60 7.69
N SER A 213 53.95 3.13 6.52
CA SER A 213 54.86 3.19 5.36
C SER A 213 56.05 4.12 5.60
N GLU A 214 55.82 5.28 6.22
CA GLU A 214 56.89 6.24 6.53
C GLU A 214 57.91 5.67 7.53
N GLN A 215 57.47 4.80 8.45
CA GLN A 215 58.38 4.10 9.34
C GLN A 215 59.20 2.99 8.67
N GLU A 216 58.63 2.29 7.69
CA GLU A 216 59.37 1.26 6.95
C GLU A 216 60.49 1.88 6.10
N ASP A 217 60.30 3.09 5.59
CA ASP A 217 61.29 3.85 4.83
C ASP A 217 62.44 4.38 5.73
N GLU A 218 62.15 4.79 6.98
CA GLU A 218 63.16 5.20 7.97
C GLU A 218 64.02 4.03 8.47
N VAL A 219 63.46 2.83 8.60
CA VAL A 219 64.20 1.63 9.06
C VAL A 219 65.08 1.03 7.96
N ARG A 220 64.79 1.34 6.68
CA ARG A 220 65.56 0.87 5.52
C ARG A 220 66.65 1.82 5.03
N SER A 221 66.66 3.06 5.51
CA SER A 221 67.67 4.10 5.18
C SER A 221 68.84 4.09 6.15
#